data_AF-G3XYP7-F1
#
_entry.id   AF-G3XYP7-F1
#
_cell.length_a   1.000
_cell.length_b   1.000
_cell.length_c   1.000
_cell.angle_alpha   90.00
_cell.angle_beta   90.00
_cell.angle_gamma   90.00
#
_symmetry.space_group_name_H-M   'P 1'
#
loop_
_entity.id
_entity.type
_entity.pdbx_description
1 polymer ?
#
loop_
_entity_poly.entity_id
_entity_poly.type
_entity_poly.pdbx_seq_one_letter_code
_entity_poly.pdbx_strand_id
1 'polypeptide(L)'
;MSGESSMPSGVLLLGSIPLSSTEEVFNKIPAALPGRLFAIPDGETGIRDNYIRWQVDCFPKETIHQFLGGTDVPADHPGFTLDDIKPTQYDTVAFESYQTFLKLREQKVIPPGVRFQVSLPLPLNCVQGHTRAKFHAQLDPLYEQRMIESVQSIIQNIPAHDLALQWDVCFEVTALENERGRLTDPFFKPHFSPVMEGVLERIQRVSNIDIIPAEIPLGFHLCYGDLGHKHFVEPEDLGLLVDLANNIHKRIHPRPITWVHMPVPKDRDDIAYFEPLKKLELSQHARLYLGVVHAHDEEGTRRRIQTAKSVVSDFGVATECGMGRTPAEELPSILEISRNVSSPVF
;
A
#
# COMPACT_ATOMS: atom_id res chain seq x y z
N MET A 1 28.67 25.95 -12.53
CA MET A 1 27.41 25.48 -13.14
C MET A 1 26.63 24.81 -12.04
N SER A 2 25.71 25.54 -11.42
CA SER A 2 24.81 25.03 -10.37
C SER A 2 23.91 23.99 -11.01
N GLY A 3 24.08 22.71 -10.66
CA GLY A 3 23.24 21.64 -11.16
C GLY A 3 21.79 21.91 -10.76
N GLU A 4 20.93 22.17 -11.74
CA GLU A 4 19.49 22.04 -11.53
C GLU A 4 19.24 20.63 -11.02
N SER A 5 18.83 20.51 -9.76
CA SER A 5 18.46 19.22 -9.19
C SER A 5 17.30 18.66 -10.02
N SER A 6 17.53 17.53 -10.70
CA SER A 6 16.55 16.83 -11.54
C SER A 6 15.22 16.68 -10.81
N MET A 7 14.11 17.07 -11.43
CA MET A 7 12.78 16.90 -10.82
C MET A 7 12.56 15.44 -10.40
N PRO A 8 11.79 15.18 -9.32
CA PRO A 8 11.31 13.83 -9.02
C PRO A 8 10.73 13.15 -10.26
N SER A 9 10.98 11.85 -10.42
CA SER A 9 10.57 11.14 -11.63
C SER A 9 9.36 10.25 -11.36
N GLY A 10 8.25 10.54 -12.03
CA GLY A 10 7.03 9.76 -11.97
C GLY A 10 6.16 9.99 -10.74
N VAL A 11 4.98 9.39 -10.84
CA VAL A 11 3.94 9.41 -9.82
C VAL A 11 3.54 7.97 -9.50
N LEU A 12 3.49 7.64 -8.21
CA LEU A 12 2.90 6.40 -7.72
C LEU A 12 1.50 6.70 -7.18
N LEU A 13 0.54 5.84 -7.52
CA LEU A 13 -0.82 5.86 -7.00
C LEU A 13 -0.98 4.68 -6.04
N LEU A 14 -1.52 4.93 -4.86
CA LEU A 14 -1.48 3.98 -3.73
C LEU A 14 -2.75 3.14 -3.63
N GLY A 15 -3.31 2.73 -4.77
CA GLY A 15 -4.55 1.94 -4.80
C GLY A 15 -5.79 2.81 -4.92
N SER A 16 -6.38 3.20 -3.80
CA SER A 16 -7.67 3.91 -3.77
C SER A 16 -7.65 5.33 -4.35
N ILE A 17 -8.71 5.69 -5.08
CA ILE A 17 -8.89 7.00 -5.75
C ILE A 17 -10.36 7.43 -5.59
N PRO A 18 -10.67 8.70 -5.25
CA PRO A 18 -12.02 9.15 -4.90
C PRO A 18 -12.86 9.43 -6.16
N LEU A 19 -13.02 8.40 -6.98
CA LEU A 19 -13.83 8.39 -8.19
C LEU A 19 -14.88 7.28 -8.08
N SER A 20 -15.95 7.40 -8.87
CA SER A 20 -17.13 6.54 -8.70
C SER A 20 -16.97 5.13 -9.26
N SER A 21 -16.01 4.91 -10.15
CA SER A 21 -15.79 3.62 -10.82
C SER A 21 -14.38 3.46 -11.36
N THR A 22 -13.96 2.20 -11.54
CA THR A 22 -12.73 1.82 -12.24
C THR A 22 -12.62 2.43 -13.65
N GLU A 23 -13.72 2.49 -14.40
CA GLU A 23 -13.71 3.10 -15.75
C GLU A 23 -13.42 4.61 -15.69
N GLU A 24 -13.96 5.31 -14.69
CA GLU A 24 -13.68 6.74 -14.48
C GLU A 24 -12.20 6.97 -14.11
N VAL A 25 -11.65 6.12 -13.23
CA VAL A 25 -10.23 6.15 -12.84
C VAL A 25 -9.32 6.00 -14.07
N PHE A 26 -9.53 4.95 -14.84
CA PHE A 26 -8.72 4.65 -16.02
C PHE A 26 -8.87 5.67 -17.15
N ASN A 27 -9.95 6.46 -17.19
CA ASN A 27 -10.08 7.59 -18.13
C ASN A 27 -9.37 8.86 -17.62
N LYS A 28 -9.60 9.24 -16.36
CA LYS A 28 -9.13 10.53 -15.82
C LYS A 28 -7.64 10.54 -15.53
N ILE A 29 -7.11 9.47 -14.95
CA ILE A 29 -5.76 9.44 -14.39
C ILE A 29 -4.68 9.51 -15.49
N PRO A 30 -4.72 8.69 -16.56
CA PRO A 30 -3.70 8.77 -17.62
C PRO A 30 -3.67 10.13 -18.32
N ALA A 31 -4.84 10.75 -18.50
CA ALA A 31 -4.96 12.08 -19.10
C ALA A 31 -4.36 13.18 -18.22
N ALA A 32 -4.51 13.08 -16.90
CA ALA A 32 -3.96 14.04 -15.95
C ALA A 32 -2.45 13.88 -15.73
N LEU A 33 -1.92 12.65 -15.84
CA LEU A 33 -0.53 12.30 -15.55
C LEU A 33 0.19 11.67 -16.76
N PRO A 34 0.26 12.36 -17.91
CA PRO A 34 0.82 11.80 -19.13
C PRO A 34 2.30 11.44 -18.94
N GLY A 35 2.64 10.19 -19.28
CA GLY A 35 4.01 9.65 -19.22
C GLY A 35 4.58 9.47 -17.82
N ARG A 36 3.80 9.67 -16.75
CA ARG A 36 4.30 9.68 -15.37
C ARG A 36 4.01 8.40 -14.58
N LEU A 37 3.22 7.49 -15.13
CA LEU A 37 2.76 6.29 -14.46
C LEU A 37 3.54 5.07 -14.95
N PHE A 38 4.12 4.33 -14.02
CA PHE A 38 4.62 2.98 -14.29
C PHE A 38 3.48 1.95 -14.27
N ALA A 39 2.57 2.10 -13.31
CA ALA A 39 1.37 1.29 -13.18
C ALA A 39 0.18 2.17 -12.74
N ILE A 40 -1.04 1.68 -12.97
CA ILE A 40 -2.28 2.36 -12.60
C ILE A 40 -3.21 1.41 -11.82
N PRO A 41 -3.66 1.77 -10.61
CA PRO A 41 -4.63 0.98 -9.85
C PRO A 41 -6.05 1.22 -10.35
N ASP A 42 -6.96 0.32 -10.00
CA ASP A 42 -8.38 0.46 -10.33
C ASP A 42 -9.14 1.49 -9.48
N GLY A 43 -8.48 2.08 -8.49
CA GLY A 43 -9.05 3.08 -7.60
C GLY A 43 -9.83 2.53 -6.42
N GLU A 44 -9.93 1.22 -6.24
CA GLU A 44 -10.62 0.58 -5.10
C GLU A 44 -12.03 1.13 -4.86
N THR A 45 -12.77 1.39 -5.93
CA THR A 45 -14.06 2.08 -5.85
C THR A 45 -15.17 1.23 -5.20
N GLY A 46 -16.25 1.88 -4.76
CA GLY A 46 -17.41 1.21 -4.18
C GLY A 46 -17.12 0.66 -2.79
N ILE A 47 -17.46 -0.62 -2.53
CA ILE A 47 -17.31 -1.22 -1.19
C ILE A 47 -15.84 -1.29 -0.71
N ARG A 48 -14.88 -1.09 -1.61
CA ARG A 48 -13.43 -1.14 -1.33
C ARG A 48 -12.83 0.23 -0.99
N ASP A 49 -13.62 1.31 -1.00
CA ASP A 49 -13.14 2.68 -0.76
C ASP A 49 -12.54 2.89 0.64
N ASN A 50 -12.91 2.02 1.58
CA ASN A 50 -12.45 2.01 2.96
C ASN A 50 -11.51 0.82 3.24
N TYR A 51 -10.52 0.62 2.36
CA TYR A 51 -9.39 -0.29 2.51
C TYR A 51 -9.83 -1.74 2.78
N ILE A 52 -9.62 -2.24 3.99
CA ILE A 52 -9.93 -3.62 4.38
C ILE A 52 -11.39 -3.83 4.81
N ARG A 53 -12.22 -2.78 4.94
CA ARG A 53 -13.54 -2.88 5.59
C ARG A 53 -14.45 -3.96 4.99
N TRP A 54 -14.41 -4.12 3.67
CA TRP A 54 -15.20 -5.13 2.95
C TRP A 54 -14.78 -6.58 3.21
N GLN A 55 -13.63 -6.80 3.86
CA GLN A 55 -13.13 -8.12 4.24
C GLN A 55 -13.70 -8.61 5.58
N VAL A 56 -14.46 -7.79 6.32
CA VAL A 56 -15.05 -8.18 7.61
C VAL A 56 -15.87 -9.47 7.50
N ASP A 57 -16.60 -9.63 6.39
CA ASP A 57 -17.50 -10.76 6.17
C ASP A 57 -16.76 -12.05 5.79
N CYS A 58 -15.44 -12.00 5.61
CA CYS A 58 -14.62 -13.20 5.42
C CYS A 58 -14.47 -14.01 6.71
N PHE A 59 -14.67 -13.38 7.87
CA PHE A 59 -14.45 -14.01 9.17
C PHE A 59 -15.77 -14.50 9.82
N PRO A 60 -15.71 -15.55 10.65
CA PRO A 60 -16.86 -15.97 11.46
C PRO A 60 -17.31 -14.86 12.42
N LYS A 61 -18.62 -14.70 12.61
CA LYS A 61 -19.18 -13.62 13.47
C LYS A 61 -18.68 -13.70 14.91
N GLU A 62 -18.42 -14.91 15.37
CA GLU A 62 -17.88 -15.26 16.67
C GLU A 62 -16.45 -14.74 16.86
N THR A 63 -15.73 -14.38 15.80
CA THR A 63 -14.37 -13.86 15.91
C THR A 63 -14.31 -12.34 15.87
N ILE A 64 -15.28 -11.72 15.22
CA ILE A 64 -15.32 -10.28 14.91
C ILE A 64 -15.47 -9.43 16.18
N HIS A 65 -14.94 -8.21 16.15
CA HIS A 65 -15.15 -7.22 17.21
C HIS A 65 -16.64 -6.92 17.43
N GLN A 66 -17.04 -6.73 18.69
CA GLN A 66 -18.44 -6.43 19.05
C GLN A 66 -18.96 -5.16 18.37
N PHE A 67 -18.14 -4.10 18.26
CA PHE A 67 -18.51 -2.86 17.58
C PHE A 67 -18.66 -3.00 16.05
N LEU A 68 -18.19 -4.12 15.48
CA LEU A 68 -18.38 -4.48 14.08
C LEU A 68 -19.51 -5.51 13.88
N GLY A 69 -20.28 -5.82 14.92
CA GLY A 69 -21.40 -6.76 14.86
C GLY A 69 -21.04 -8.22 15.17
N GLY A 70 -19.91 -8.45 15.85
CA GLY A 70 -19.52 -9.79 16.30
C GLY A 70 -20.49 -10.41 17.32
N THR A 71 -20.43 -11.72 17.47
CA THR A 71 -21.26 -12.51 18.41
C THR A 71 -20.39 -13.23 19.44
N ASP A 72 -21.03 -13.78 20.49
CA ASP A 72 -20.32 -14.63 21.45
C ASP A 72 -20.10 -16.03 20.90
N VAL A 73 -18.97 -16.62 21.31
CA VAL A 73 -18.57 -17.95 20.87
C VAL A 73 -19.25 -18.99 21.76
N PRO A 74 -19.91 -20.02 21.20
CA PRO A 74 -20.42 -21.14 21.97
C PRO A 74 -19.31 -21.79 22.82
N ALA A 75 -19.64 -22.22 24.04
CA ALA A 75 -18.65 -22.75 24.99
C ALA A 75 -17.94 -24.03 24.49
N ASP A 76 -18.57 -24.76 23.58
CA ASP A 76 -18.12 -26.03 22.99
C ASP A 76 -17.62 -25.88 21.53
N HIS A 77 -17.33 -24.65 21.08
CA HIS A 77 -16.87 -24.41 19.71
C HIS A 77 -15.53 -25.12 19.45
N PRO A 78 -15.40 -25.92 18.36
CA PRO A 78 -14.23 -26.79 18.12
C PRO A 78 -12.96 -26.04 17.66
N GLY A 79 -12.97 -24.72 17.70
CA GLY A 79 -12.00 -23.85 17.00
C GLY A 79 -12.39 -23.58 15.54
N PHE A 80 -11.64 -22.68 14.89
CA PHE A 80 -11.83 -22.30 13.50
C PHE A 80 -10.79 -22.98 12.60
N THR A 81 -11.21 -23.27 11.38
CA THR A 81 -10.46 -23.91 10.29
C THR A 81 -10.52 -23.03 9.04
N LEU A 82 -9.82 -23.43 7.97
CA LEU A 82 -9.82 -22.67 6.70
C LEU A 82 -11.22 -22.58 6.07
N ASP A 83 -12.07 -23.59 6.26
CA ASP A 83 -13.44 -23.61 5.74
C ASP A 83 -14.34 -22.55 6.39
N ASP A 84 -13.98 -22.09 7.59
CA ASP A 84 -14.66 -21.01 8.29
C ASP A 84 -14.27 -19.61 7.77
N ILE A 85 -13.15 -19.51 7.03
CA ILE A 85 -12.69 -18.27 6.41
C ILE A 85 -13.13 -18.25 4.95
N LYS A 86 -13.98 -17.29 4.57
CA LYS A 86 -14.43 -17.19 3.17
C LYS A 86 -13.27 -16.73 2.26
N PRO A 87 -13.29 -17.09 0.96
CA PRO A 87 -12.38 -16.52 -0.02
C PRO A 87 -12.42 -14.99 -0.02
N THR A 88 -11.27 -14.35 -0.24
CA THR A 88 -11.11 -12.89 -0.06
C THR A 88 -11.77 -12.06 -1.16
N GLN A 89 -12.02 -12.67 -2.33
CA GLN A 89 -12.54 -12.02 -3.54
C GLN A 89 -11.63 -10.94 -4.16
N TYR A 90 -10.39 -10.77 -3.68
CA TYR A 90 -9.43 -9.82 -4.30
C TYR A 90 -9.14 -10.16 -5.76
N ASP A 91 -9.07 -11.45 -6.09
CA ASP A 91 -8.88 -11.93 -7.46
C ASP A 91 -10.11 -11.65 -8.34
N THR A 92 -11.32 -11.85 -7.81
CA THR A 92 -12.56 -11.56 -8.53
C THR A 92 -12.63 -10.09 -8.96
N VAL A 93 -12.42 -9.15 -8.03
CA VAL A 93 -12.44 -7.72 -8.36
C VAL A 93 -11.28 -7.31 -9.26
N ALA A 94 -10.09 -7.94 -9.12
CA ALA A 94 -8.96 -7.69 -10.01
C ALA A 94 -9.28 -8.11 -11.45
N PHE A 95 -9.97 -9.25 -11.66
CA PHE A 95 -10.36 -9.69 -12.99
C PHE A 95 -11.36 -8.76 -13.65
N GLU A 96 -12.37 -8.31 -12.90
CA GLU A 96 -13.37 -7.33 -13.38
C GLU A 96 -12.70 -6.02 -13.81
N SER A 97 -11.83 -5.47 -12.94
CA SER A 97 -11.06 -4.26 -13.23
C SER A 97 -10.11 -4.45 -14.42
N TYR A 98 -9.48 -5.62 -14.54
CA TYR A 98 -8.57 -5.92 -15.64
C TYR A 98 -9.28 -5.97 -17.01
N GLN A 99 -10.53 -6.42 -17.08
CA GLN A 99 -11.31 -6.33 -18.33
C GLN A 99 -11.52 -4.87 -18.76
N THR A 100 -11.84 -3.98 -17.82
CA THR A 100 -11.95 -2.54 -18.10
C THR A 100 -10.59 -1.94 -18.51
N PHE A 101 -9.50 -2.36 -17.87
CA PHE A 101 -8.14 -1.95 -18.22
C PHE A 101 -7.80 -2.32 -19.67
N LEU A 102 -8.07 -3.57 -20.08
CA LEU A 102 -7.83 -4.04 -21.44
C LEU A 102 -8.60 -3.23 -22.48
N LYS A 103 -9.90 -3.01 -22.26
CA LYS A 103 -10.77 -2.20 -23.13
C LYS A 103 -10.21 -0.78 -23.32
N LEU A 104 -9.82 -0.12 -22.24
CA LEU A 104 -9.34 1.27 -22.30
C LEU A 104 -7.90 1.38 -22.86
N ARG A 105 -7.09 0.33 -22.71
CA ARG A 105 -5.79 0.25 -23.38
C ARG A 105 -5.92 0.04 -24.89
N GLU A 106 -6.85 -0.80 -25.33
CA GLU A 106 -7.16 -0.97 -26.77
C GLU A 106 -7.62 0.36 -27.41
N GLN A 107 -8.38 1.15 -26.67
CA GLN A 107 -8.81 2.50 -27.05
C GLN A 107 -7.71 3.57 -26.93
N LYS A 108 -6.49 3.17 -26.50
CA LYS A 108 -5.33 4.05 -26.28
C LYS A 108 -5.54 5.15 -25.23
N VAL A 109 -6.54 4.97 -24.37
CA VAL A 109 -6.76 5.84 -23.19
C VAL A 109 -5.68 5.57 -22.15
N ILE A 110 -5.42 4.30 -21.87
CA ILE A 110 -4.26 3.88 -21.08
C ILE A 110 -3.07 3.71 -22.04
N PRO A 111 -1.95 4.45 -21.86
CA PRO A 111 -0.79 4.33 -22.74
C PRO A 111 -0.19 2.92 -22.73
N PRO A 112 0.39 2.47 -23.86
CA PRO A 112 1.14 1.21 -23.89
C PRO A 112 2.30 1.26 -22.89
N GLY A 113 2.58 0.13 -22.25
CA GLY A 113 3.66 0.00 -21.25
C GLY A 113 3.26 0.34 -19.81
N VAL A 114 2.11 1.00 -19.59
CA VAL A 114 1.53 1.14 -18.24
C VAL A 114 0.97 -0.21 -17.81
N ARG A 115 1.30 -0.64 -16.59
CA ARG A 115 0.81 -1.89 -15.99
C ARG A 115 -0.47 -1.67 -15.18
N PHE A 116 -1.29 -2.70 -15.09
CA PHE A 116 -2.42 -2.79 -14.16
C PHE A 116 -1.90 -3.11 -12.76
N GLN A 117 -2.09 -2.19 -11.82
CA GLN A 117 -1.70 -2.35 -10.43
C GLN A 117 -2.82 -2.98 -9.61
N VAL A 118 -2.51 -4.04 -8.86
CA VAL A 118 -3.38 -4.57 -7.80
C VAL A 118 -2.73 -4.29 -6.45
N SER A 119 -3.36 -3.43 -5.66
CA SER A 119 -2.96 -3.12 -4.28
C SER A 119 -3.72 -4.03 -3.32
N LEU A 120 -2.99 -4.64 -2.38
CA LEU A 120 -3.51 -5.63 -1.45
C LEU A 120 -2.99 -5.33 -0.03
N PRO A 121 -3.82 -5.49 1.02
CA PRO A 121 -3.33 -5.46 2.39
C PRO A 121 -2.49 -6.71 2.68
N LEU A 122 -1.52 -6.61 3.58
CA LEU A 122 -0.96 -7.82 4.19
C LEU A 122 -2.01 -8.49 5.10
N PRO A 123 -2.00 -9.83 5.26
CA PRO A 123 -3.03 -10.58 6.01
C PRO A 123 -3.33 -10.05 7.41
N LEU A 124 -2.29 -9.60 8.14
CA LEU A 124 -2.40 -9.07 9.49
C LEU A 124 -3.38 -7.89 9.57
N ASN A 125 -3.44 -7.04 8.54
CA ASN A 125 -4.33 -5.89 8.49
C ASN A 125 -5.79 -6.32 8.65
N CYS A 126 -6.23 -7.35 7.92
CA CYS A 126 -7.61 -7.85 7.99
C CYS A 126 -7.89 -8.59 9.30
N VAL A 127 -6.95 -9.39 9.80
CA VAL A 127 -7.11 -10.17 11.03
C VAL A 127 -7.18 -9.22 12.24
N GLN A 128 -6.22 -8.31 12.36
CA GLN A 128 -6.12 -7.38 13.47
C GLN A 128 -7.20 -6.30 13.41
N GLY A 129 -7.54 -5.82 12.20
CA GLY A 129 -8.56 -4.79 12.01
C GLY A 129 -10.00 -5.24 12.32
N HIS A 130 -10.31 -6.53 12.19
CA HIS A 130 -11.69 -7.01 12.29
C HIS A 130 -11.97 -7.96 13.46
N THR A 131 -10.97 -8.71 13.93
CA THR A 131 -11.19 -9.83 14.86
C THR A 131 -10.63 -9.54 16.25
N ARG A 132 -11.24 -10.14 17.28
CA ARG A 132 -10.82 -9.94 18.68
C ARG A 132 -9.46 -10.59 18.93
N ALA A 133 -8.60 -9.93 19.71
CA ALA A 133 -7.21 -10.32 19.96
C ALA A 133 -6.99 -11.81 20.32
N LYS A 134 -7.90 -12.41 21.10
CA LYS A 134 -7.82 -13.83 21.48
C LYS A 134 -7.87 -14.82 20.31
N PHE A 135 -8.32 -14.39 19.13
CA PHE A 135 -8.40 -15.23 17.93
C PHE A 135 -7.27 -14.99 16.93
N HIS A 136 -6.48 -13.93 17.08
CA HIS A 136 -5.49 -13.54 16.07
C HIS A 136 -4.53 -14.68 15.74
N ALA A 137 -3.93 -15.33 16.75
CA ALA A 137 -2.99 -16.43 16.53
C ALA A 137 -3.59 -17.62 15.75
N GLN A 138 -4.90 -17.86 15.87
CA GLN A 138 -5.59 -18.91 15.13
C GLN A 138 -5.97 -18.49 13.72
N LEU A 139 -6.46 -17.25 13.55
CA LEU A 139 -7.01 -16.78 12.28
C LEU A 139 -5.95 -16.27 11.31
N ASP A 140 -4.83 -15.79 11.81
CA ASP A 140 -3.73 -15.24 11.00
C ASP A 140 -3.24 -16.21 9.92
N PRO A 141 -2.84 -17.47 10.23
CA PRO A 141 -2.44 -18.42 9.19
C PRO A 141 -3.58 -18.81 8.24
N LEU A 142 -4.83 -18.79 8.70
CA LEU A 142 -5.98 -19.18 7.88
C LEU A 142 -6.33 -18.10 6.84
N TYR A 143 -6.32 -16.83 7.25
CA TYR A 143 -6.56 -15.72 6.33
C TYR A 143 -5.34 -15.47 5.43
N GLU A 144 -4.11 -15.68 5.92
CA GLU A 144 -2.89 -15.68 5.09
C GLU A 144 -3.01 -16.68 3.93
N GLN A 145 -3.48 -17.91 4.20
CA GLN A 145 -3.72 -18.90 3.16
C GLN A 145 -4.74 -18.41 2.11
N ARG A 146 -5.84 -17.77 2.53
CA ARG A 146 -6.83 -17.20 1.59
C ARG A 146 -6.27 -16.05 0.76
N MET A 147 -5.40 -15.23 1.32
CA MET A 147 -4.71 -14.16 0.58
C MET A 147 -3.73 -14.74 -0.46
N ILE A 148 -2.98 -15.79 -0.10
CA ILE A 148 -2.09 -16.49 -1.03
C ILE A 148 -2.90 -17.11 -2.19
N GLU A 149 -4.04 -17.75 -1.91
CA GLU A 149 -4.95 -18.30 -2.93
C GLU A 149 -5.38 -17.22 -3.94
N SER A 150 -5.79 -16.04 -3.46
CA SER A 150 -6.18 -14.92 -4.35
C SER A 150 -4.99 -14.35 -5.13
N VAL A 151 -3.83 -14.17 -4.51
CA VAL A 151 -2.62 -13.70 -5.24
C VAL A 151 -2.22 -14.68 -6.34
N GLN A 152 -2.22 -15.98 -6.05
CA GLN A 152 -1.92 -17.00 -7.05
C GLN A 152 -2.95 -17.03 -8.18
N SER A 153 -4.24 -16.90 -7.85
CA SER A 153 -5.32 -16.76 -8.82
C SER A 153 -5.09 -15.56 -9.75
N ILE A 154 -4.73 -14.38 -9.20
CA ILE A 154 -4.39 -13.18 -9.97
C ILE A 154 -3.22 -13.41 -10.91
N ILE A 155 -2.11 -13.95 -10.40
CA ILE A 155 -0.88 -14.18 -11.16
C ILE A 155 -1.09 -15.19 -12.29
N GLN A 156 -1.94 -16.21 -12.09
CA GLN A 156 -2.22 -17.21 -13.11
C GLN A 156 -3.11 -16.68 -14.25
N ASN A 157 -3.95 -15.67 -13.98
CA ASN A 157 -4.98 -15.22 -14.92
C ASN A 157 -4.72 -13.81 -15.49
N ILE A 158 -3.80 -13.03 -14.92
CA ILE A 158 -3.36 -11.75 -15.46
C ILE A 158 -1.92 -11.89 -15.98
N PRO A 159 -1.64 -11.62 -17.27
CA PRO A 159 -0.30 -11.74 -17.83
C PRO A 159 0.74 -10.94 -17.04
N ALA A 160 1.89 -11.57 -16.79
CA ALA A 160 2.96 -10.97 -15.99
C ALA A 160 3.50 -9.65 -16.55
N HIS A 161 3.38 -9.39 -17.86
CA HIS A 161 3.79 -8.12 -18.47
C HIS A 161 2.79 -6.98 -18.26
N ASP A 162 1.54 -7.31 -17.87
CA ASP A 162 0.48 -6.36 -17.59
C ASP A 162 0.32 -6.12 -16.10
N LEU A 163 0.66 -7.08 -15.25
CA LEU A 163 0.45 -6.98 -13.80
C LEU A 163 1.54 -6.19 -13.09
N ALA A 164 1.18 -5.48 -12.03
CA ALA A 164 2.04 -4.99 -10.98
C ALA A 164 1.32 -5.19 -9.62
N LEU A 165 2.04 -5.62 -8.59
CA LEU A 165 1.46 -5.88 -7.26
C LEU A 165 2.01 -4.91 -6.22
N GLN A 166 1.15 -4.51 -5.27
CA GLN A 166 1.55 -3.73 -4.11
C GLN A 166 1.05 -4.40 -2.83
N TRP A 167 1.92 -4.50 -1.82
CA TRP A 167 1.52 -4.78 -0.44
C TRP A 167 1.40 -3.47 0.34
N ASP A 168 0.25 -3.27 0.96
CA ASP A 168 0.01 -2.20 1.91
C ASP A 168 0.36 -2.69 3.32
N VAL A 169 1.37 -2.06 3.90
CA VAL A 169 2.05 -2.44 5.14
C VAL A 169 1.67 -1.42 6.22
N CYS A 170 0.44 -1.53 6.72
CA CYS A 170 -0.14 -0.58 7.68
C CYS A 170 -0.09 -1.14 9.10
N PHE A 171 -0.76 -2.27 9.36
CA PHE A 171 -0.80 -2.86 10.70
C PHE A 171 0.55 -3.44 11.15
N GLU A 172 1.45 -3.74 10.23
CA GLU A 172 2.83 -4.09 10.54
C GLU A 172 3.60 -2.89 11.10
N VAL A 173 3.41 -1.70 10.54
CA VAL A 173 4.01 -0.46 11.05
C VAL A 173 3.41 -0.11 12.41
N THR A 174 2.09 -0.24 12.60
CA THR A 174 1.48 0.00 13.92
C THR A 174 1.95 -0.99 14.98
N ALA A 175 2.16 -2.26 14.62
CA ALA A 175 2.74 -3.27 15.50
C ALA A 175 4.17 -2.90 15.94
N LEU A 176 5.01 -2.44 15.02
CA LEU A 176 6.36 -1.97 15.33
C LEU A 176 6.34 -0.72 16.22
N GLU A 177 5.40 0.20 15.98
CA GLU A 177 5.23 1.38 16.82
C GLU A 177 4.69 1.06 18.22
N ASN A 178 3.88 0.01 18.34
CA ASN A 178 3.47 -0.55 19.62
C ASN A 178 4.68 -1.12 20.39
N GLU A 179 5.56 -1.88 19.72
CA GLU A 179 6.81 -2.41 20.32
C GLU A 179 7.74 -1.29 20.81
N ARG A 180 7.81 -0.18 20.05
CA ARG A 180 8.54 1.05 20.43
C ARG A 180 7.88 1.85 21.56
N GLY A 181 6.68 1.45 22.00
CA GLY A 181 5.90 2.15 23.03
C GLY A 181 5.28 3.47 22.59
N ARG A 182 5.26 3.78 21.29
CA ARG A 182 4.66 5.02 20.75
C ARG A 182 3.16 4.88 20.46
N LEU A 183 2.68 3.66 20.27
CA LEU A 183 1.27 3.36 20.02
C LEU A 183 0.75 2.36 21.07
N THR A 184 0.23 2.86 22.19
CA THR A 184 -0.09 2.02 23.37
C THR A 184 -1.50 1.41 23.37
N ASP A 185 -2.33 1.71 22.38
CA ASP A 185 -3.68 1.15 22.30
C ASP A 185 -3.59 -0.40 22.16
N PRO A 186 -4.25 -1.17 23.05
CA PRO A 186 -4.29 -2.63 22.97
C PRO A 186 -4.80 -3.19 21.63
N PHE A 187 -5.58 -2.41 20.87
CA PHE A 187 -6.02 -2.77 19.52
C PHE A 187 -4.85 -3.00 18.57
N PHE A 188 -3.78 -2.22 18.70
CA PHE A 188 -2.59 -2.31 17.84
C PHE A 188 -1.54 -3.29 18.36
N LYS A 189 -1.77 -3.93 19.51
CA LYS A 189 -0.82 -4.86 20.10
C LYS A 189 -0.70 -6.13 19.24
N PRO A 190 0.49 -6.47 18.72
CA PRO A 190 0.68 -7.69 17.96
C PRO A 190 0.55 -8.94 18.86
N HIS A 191 0.08 -10.03 18.29
CA HIS A 191 -0.04 -11.33 18.97
C HIS A 191 1.23 -12.19 18.87
N PHE A 192 2.32 -11.62 18.33
CA PHE A 192 3.59 -12.28 18.07
C PHE A 192 4.77 -11.42 18.57
N SER A 193 5.89 -12.07 18.85
CA SER A 193 7.13 -11.45 19.32
C SER A 193 8.32 -12.36 18.98
N PRO A 194 9.51 -11.83 18.62
CA PRO A 194 9.84 -10.41 18.41
C PRO A 194 9.05 -9.80 17.24
N VAL A 195 8.64 -8.53 17.34
CA VAL A 195 7.67 -7.97 16.39
C VAL A 195 8.27 -7.80 15.00
N MET A 196 9.47 -7.23 14.87
CA MET A 196 10.15 -7.10 13.57
C MET A 196 10.31 -8.45 12.85
N GLU A 197 10.79 -9.49 13.54
CA GLU A 197 10.94 -10.82 12.90
C GLU A 197 9.58 -11.39 12.49
N GLY A 198 8.55 -11.27 13.34
CA GLY A 198 7.21 -11.76 13.01
C GLY A 198 6.56 -11.02 11.83
N VAL A 199 6.84 -9.73 11.65
CA VAL A 199 6.44 -8.94 10.46
C VAL A 199 7.18 -9.47 9.22
N LEU A 200 8.50 -9.65 9.30
CA LEU A 200 9.32 -10.08 8.16
C LEU A 200 8.99 -11.51 7.71
N GLU A 201 8.70 -12.42 8.65
CA GLU A 201 8.23 -13.77 8.35
C GLU A 201 6.92 -13.77 7.55
N ARG A 202 5.94 -12.96 7.96
CA ARG A 202 4.65 -12.81 7.26
C ARG A 202 4.86 -12.26 5.85
N ILE A 203 5.63 -11.19 5.71
CA ILE A 203 5.96 -10.59 4.40
C ILE A 203 6.65 -11.62 3.50
N GLN A 204 7.61 -12.40 4.03
CA GLN A 204 8.30 -13.43 3.26
C GLN A 204 7.35 -14.51 2.75
N ARG A 205 6.41 -14.99 3.57
CA ARG A 205 5.49 -16.06 3.19
C ARG A 205 4.57 -15.67 2.04
N VAL A 206 4.23 -14.38 1.90
CA VAL A 206 3.35 -13.90 0.82
C VAL A 206 4.10 -13.23 -0.34
N SER A 207 5.41 -12.98 -0.22
CA SER A 207 6.16 -12.19 -1.21
C SER A 207 7.36 -12.89 -1.84
N ASN A 208 7.74 -14.08 -1.36
CA ASN A 208 8.92 -14.77 -1.91
C ASN A 208 8.72 -15.16 -3.39
N ILE A 209 9.82 -15.52 -4.06
CA ILE A 209 9.84 -15.78 -5.51
C ILE A 209 8.96 -16.96 -5.96
N ASP A 210 8.68 -17.92 -5.07
CA ASP A 210 7.81 -19.06 -5.36
C ASP A 210 6.32 -18.67 -5.31
N ILE A 211 6.00 -17.57 -4.61
CA ILE A 211 4.64 -17.01 -4.54
C ILE A 211 4.43 -15.93 -5.60
N ILE A 212 5.39 -15.01 -5.76
CA ILE A 212 5.32 -13.93 -6.74
C ILE A 212 6.56 -13.99 -7.64
N PRO A 213 6.43 -14.42 -8.91
CA PRO A 213 7.54 -14.44 -9.86
C PRO A 213 8.23 -13.07 -10.03
N ALA A 214 9.53 -13.09 -10.35
CA ALA A 214 10.37 -11.88 -10.39
C ALA A 214 10.01 -10.91 -11.53
N GLU A 215 9.40 -11.41 -12.60
CA GLU A 215 8.95 -10.64 -13.76
C GLU A 215 7.73 -9.75 -13.47
N ILE A 216 7.01 -10.02 -12.37
CA ILE A 216 5.90 -9.21 -11.89
C ILE A 216 6.47 -8.13 -10.98
N PRO A 217 6.32 -6.83 -11.30
CA PRO A 217 6.73 -5.78 -10.38
C PRO A 217 6.02 -5.90 -9.03
N LEU A 218 6.79 -5.76 -7.95
CA LEU A 218 6.27 -5.79 -6.58
C LEU A 218 6.74 -4.56 -5.83
N GLY A 219 5.81 -3.84 -5.20
CA GLY A 219 6.15 -2.77 -4.29
C GLY A 219 5.48 -2.84 -2.93
N PHE A 220 5.94 -1.96 -2.05
CA PHE A 220 5.49 -1.88 -0.67
C PHE A 220 5.09 -0.44 -0.35
N HIS A 221 3.83 -0.24 0.06
CA HIS A 221 3.34 1.00 0.64
C HIS A 221 3.46 0.91 2.16
N LEU A 222 4.46 1.59 2.73
CA LEU A 222 4.66 1.60 4.18
C LEU A 222 3.82 2.71 4.78
N CYS A 223 2.83 2.38 5.61
CA CYS A 223 1.79 3.32 6.02
C CYS A 223 1.63 3.37 7.53
N TYR A 224 1.39 4.56 8.09
CA TYR A 224 1.02 4.72 9.51
C TYR A 224 -0.48 4.56 9.77
N GLY A 225 -1.23 4.18 8.72
CA GLY A 225 -2.67 4.17 8.68
C GLY A 225 -3.25 5.57 8.73
N ASP A 226 -4.41 5.77 8.12
CA ASP A 226 -5.16 7.01 8.23
C ASP A 226 -6.59 6.66 8.65
N LEU A 227 -7.19 7.41 9.56
CA LEU A 227 -8.62 7.32 9.85
C LEU A 227 -9.19 8.73 10.02
N GLY A 228 -9.68 9.29 8.92
CA GLY A 228 -10.24 10.64 8.90
C GLY A 228 -9.18 11.75 8.93
N HIS A 229 -8.13 11.62 8.12
CA HIS A 229 -7.01 12.58 8.00
C HIS A 229 -6.14 12.69 9.26
N LYS A 230 -6.00 11.59 10.00
CA LYS A 230 -5.13 11.47 11.16
C LYS A 230 -4.45 10.12 11.15
N HIS A 231 -3.13 10.11 11.34
CA HIS A 231 -2.40 8.86 11.51
C HIS A 231 -2.76 8.19 12.83
N PHE A 232 -2.63 6.86 12.90
CA PHE A 232 -2.75 6.15 14.18
C PHE A 232 -1.64 6.57 15.15
N VAL A 233 -0.47 6.87 14.60
CA VAL A 233 0.66 7.49 15.28
C VAL A 233 1.41 8.36 14.27
N GLU A 234 1.70 9.60 14.63
CA GLU A 234 2.48 10.49 13.75
C GLU A 234 3.95 10.05 13.72
N PRO A 235 4.56 9.91 12.52
CA PRO A 235 5.96 9.55 12.41
C PRO A 235 6.89 10.65 12.95
N GLU A 236 7.89 10.25 13.74
CA GLU A 236 8.93 11.17 14.21
C GLU A 236 9.91 11.53 13.09
N ASP A 237 10.27 10.53 12.29
CA ASP A 237 11.13 10.61 11.11
C ASP A 237 10.87 9.37 10.22
N LEU A 238 11.61 9.24 9.12
CA LEU A 238 11.55 8.06 8.25
C LEU A 238 12.34 6.84 8.76
N GLY A 239 12.93 6.89 9.96
CA GLY A 239 13.87 5.90 10.47
C GLY A 239 13.29 4.49 10.54
N LEU A 240 12.12 4.33 11.16
CA LEU A 240 11.45 3.03 11.24
C LEU A 240 11.14 2.46 9.86
N LEU A 241 10.69 3.30 8.93
CA LEU A 241 10.31 2.85 7.59
C LEU A 241 11.53 2.47 6.75
N VAL A 242 12.64 3.20 6.89
CA VAL A 242 13.93 2.84 6.28
C VAL A 242 14.43 1.51 6.81
N ASP A 243 14.40 1.30 8.13
CA ASP A 243 14.79 0.03 8.75
C ASP A 243 13.91 -1.11 8.25
N LEU A 244 12.58 -0.93 8.21
CA LEU A 244 11.65 -1.93 7.69
C LEU A 244 11.91 -2.23 6.20
N ALA A 245 12.06 -1.21 5.36
CA ALA A 245 12.32 -1.39 3.93
C ALA A 245 13.61 -2.18 3.66
N ASN A 246 14.68 -1.86 4.38
CA ASN A 246 15.97 -2.56 4.29
C ASN A 246 15.86 -4.02 4.70
N ASN A 247 15.13 -4.29 5.80
CA ASN A 247 14.94 -5.65 6.27
C ASN A 247 14.04 -6.48 5.33
N ILE A 248 12.98 -5.88 4.78
CA ILE A 248 12.16 -6.53 3.75
C ILE A 248 13.02 -6.89 2.53
N HIS A 249 13.81 -5.92 2.03
CA HIS A 249 14.69 -6.12 0.88
C HIS A 249 15.64 -7.31 1.08
N LYS A 250 16.27 -7.41 2.25
CA LYS A 250 17.15 -8.52 2.60
C LYS A 250 16.39 -9.85 2.76
N ARG A 251 15.21 -9.81 3.39
CA ARG A 251 14.43 -11.01 3.73
C ARG A 251 13.88 -11.74 2.52
N ILE A 252 13.41 -11.02 1.50
CA ILE A 252 12.75 -11.62 0.34
C ILE A 252 13.71 -11.89 -0.82
N HIS A 253 14.97 -11.46 -0.75
CA HIS A 253 15.99 -11.76 -1.74
C HIS A 253 16.06 -13.28 -2.01
N PRO A 254 16.13 -13.75 -3.27
CA PRO A 254 16.45 -13.00 -4.50
C PRO A 254 15.28 -12.30 -5.18
N ARG A 255 14.08 -12.26 -4.58
CA ARG A 255 12.95 -11.52 -5.15
C ARG A 255 13.27 -10.02 -5.18
N PRO A 256 13.26 -9.35 -6.36
CA PRO A 256 13.50 -7.91 -6.41
C PRO A 256 12.30 -7.13 -5.87
N ILE A 257 12.56 -5.95 -5.29
CA ILE A 257 11.54 -4.94 -5.00
C ILE A 257 11.59 -3.91 -6.11
N THR A 258 10.45 -3.58 -6.71
CA THR A 258 10.36 -2.56 -7.77
C THR A 258 10.11 -1.17 -7.21
N TRP A 259 9.32 -1.04 -6.14
CA TRP A 259 9.20 0.24 -5.43
C TRP A 259 8.95 0.10 -3.93
N VAL A 260 9.34 1.14 -3.20
CA VAL A 260 8.93 1.37 -1.82
C VAL A 260 8.36 2.78 -1.73
N HIS A 261 7.22 2.91 -1.06
CA HIS A 261 6.62 4.20 -0.74
C HIS A 261 6.71 4.49 0.76
N MET A 262 6.95 5.77 1.10
CA MET A 262 6.95 6.27 2.47
C MET A 262 6.17 7.59 2.59
N PRO A 263 5.26 7.75 3.58
CA PRO A 263 4.47 8.96 3.79
C PRO A 263 5.32 10.12 4.31
N VAL A 264 4.89 11.33 3.99
CA VAL A 264 5.48 12.58 4.47
C VAL A 264 4.34 13.48 4.96
N PRO A 265 4.14 13.60 6.30
CA PRO A 265 3.10 14.45 6.83
C PRO A 265 3.23 15.88 6.31
N LYS A 266 2.09 16.53 6.09
CA LYS A 266 2.02 17.85 5.45
C LYS A 266 3.00 18.87 6.04
N ASP A 267 3.14 18.86 7.36
CA ASP A 267 3.98 19.80 8.13
C ASP A 267 5.47 19.38 8.25
N ARG A 268 5.88 18.27 7.63
CA ARG A 268 7.27 17.76 7.68
C ARG A 268 8.08 18.18 6.47
N ASP A 269 8.50 19.45 6.45
CA ASP A 269 9.51 19.99 5.52
C ASP A 269 10.90 20.16 6.15
N ASP A 270 11.08 19.68 7.38
CA ASP A 270 12.35 19.68 8.11
C ASP A 270 13.31 18.57 7.65
N ILE A 271 14.61 18.88 7.60
CA ILE A 271 15.64 17.92 7.16
C ILE A 271 15.72 16.68 8.05
N ALA A 272 15.43 16.83 9.36
CA ALA A 272 15.53 15.74 10.32
C ALA A 272 14.55 14.59 10.01
N TYR A 273 13.37 14.89 9.47
CA TYR A 273 12.43 13.87 8.99
C TYR A 273 13.04 12.97 7.91
N PHE A 274 13.81 13.56 6.98
CA PHE A 274 14.35 12.88 5.81
C PHE A 274 15.71 12.23 6.04
N GLU A 275 16.53 12.74 6.96
CA GLU A 275 17.90 12.26 7.26
C GLU A 275 18.07 10.73 7.26
N PRO A 276 17.13 9.93 7.82
CA PRO A 276 17.24 8.47 7.79
C PRO A 276 17.34 7.86 6.38
N LEU A 277 16.85 8.52 5.33
CA LEU A 277 16.93 8.05 3.94
C LEU A 277 18.38 7.81 3.47
N LYS A 278 19.39 8.43 4.10
CA LYS A 278 20.82 8.14 3.82
C LYS A 278 21.20 6.69 4.08
N LYS A 279 20.41 5.97 4.89
CA LYS A 279 20.62 4.56 5.23
C LYS A 279 19.75 3.62 4.40
N LEU A 280 18.98 4.11 3.43
CA LEU A 280 18.12 3.28 2.60
C LEU A 280 18.97 2.41 1.65
N GLU A 281 18.87 1.09 1.80
CA GLU A 281 19.63 0.07 1.10
C GLU A 281 18.70 -0.74 0.18
N LEU A 282 18.21 -0.10 -0.88
CA LEU A 282 17.45 -0.79 -1.93
C LEU A 282 18.35 -1.11 -3.12
N SER A 283 17.98 -2.13 -3.91
CA SER A 283 18.66 -2.40 -5.19
C SER A 283 18.57 -1.19 -6.12
N GLN A 284 19.55 -1.02 -7.01
CA GLN A 284 19.56 0.05 -8.03
C GLN A 284 18.33 0.07 -8.96
N HIS A 285 17.56 -1.03 -8.99
CA HIS A 285 16.35 -1.18 -9.80
C HIS A 285 15.06 -0.85 -9.03
N ALA A 286 15.15 -0.63 -7.71
CA ALA A 286 14.02 -0.24 -6.89
C ALA A 286 13.86 1.28 -6.89
N ARG A 287 12.62 1.75 -6.95
CA ARG A 287 12.28 3.18 -6.90
C ARG A 287 11.74 3.56 -5.54
N LEU A 288 12.29 4.62 -4.94
CA LEU A 288 11.67 5.29 -3.80
C LEU A 288 10.56 6.23 -4.30
N TYR A 289 9.40 6.20 -3.67
CA TYR A 289 8.37 7.23 -3.81
C TYR A 289 8.08 7.88 -2.45
N LEU A 290 8.07 9.20 -2.42
CA LEU A 290 7.77 9.97 -1.22
C LEU A 290 6.36 10.58 -1.29
N GLY A 291 5.60 10.41 -0.22
CA GLY A 291 4.24 10.93 -0.05
C GLY A 291 4.17 12.44 0.19
N VAL A 292 4.81 13.24 -0.66
CA VAL A 292 4.96 14.70 -0.48
C VAL A 292 3.81 15.53 -1.06
N VAL A 293 2.90 14.92 -1.82
CA VAL A 293 1.82 15.65 -2.50
C VAL A 293 0.61 15.76 -1.59
N HIS A 294 0.18 17.01 -1.40
CA HIS A 294 -0.94 17.40 -0.56
C HIS A 294 -1.91 18.28 -1.34
N ALA A 295 -3.21 18.08 -1.16
CA ALA A 295 -4.22 18.91 -1.81
C ALA A 295 -4.01 20.40 -1.47
N HIS A 296 -4.14 21.25 -2.49
CA HIS A 296 -4.03 22.70 -2.40
C HIS A 296 -2.70 23.21 -1.80
N ASP A 297 -1.62 22.44 -1.92
CA ASP A 297 -0.33 22.75 -1.28
C ASP A 297 0.86 22.56 -2.22
N GLU A 298 0.84 23.18 -3.40
CA GLU A 298 1.97 23.08 -4.35
C GLU A 298 3.26 23.66 -3.76
N GLU A 299 3.18 24.80 -3.08
CA GLU A 299 4.35 25.45 -2.48
C GLU A 299 4.97 24.60 -1.37
N GLY A 300 4.15 24.03 -0.47
CA GLY A 300 4.62 23.05 0.49
C GLY A 300 5.20 21.83 -0.22
N THR A 301 4.54 21.33 -1.28
CA THR A 301 5.02 20.21 -2.12
C THR A 301 6.45 20.43 -2.56
N ARG A 302 6.73 21.62 -3.11
CA ARG A 302 8.07 22.02 -3.54
C ARG A 302 9.07 22.12 -2.38
N ARG A 303 8.67 22.63 -1.20
CA ARG A 303 9.54 22.68 -0.01
C ARG A 303 9.97 21.29 0.45
N ARG A 304 9.05 20.35 0.68
CA ARG A 304 9.42 18.98 1.12
C ARG A 304 10.26 18.26 0.06
N ILE A 305 9.98 18.45 -1.24
CA ILE A 305 10.82 17.92 -2.33
C ILE A 305 12.24 18.48 -2.25
N GLN A 306 12.39 19.79 -2.05
CA GLN A 306 13.71 20.42 -1.93
C GLN A 306 14.47 19.89 -0.70
N THR A 307 13.80 19.75 0.44
CA THR A 307 14.40 19.18 1.65
C THR A 307 14.82 17.73 1.41
N ALA A 308 13.94 16.88 0.88
CA ALA A 308 14.25 15.48 0.58
C ALA A 308 15.45 15.36 -0.37
N LYS A 309 15.54 16.22 -1.39
CA LYS A 309 16.67 16.28 -2.35
C LYS A 309 18.01 16.64 -1.74
N SER A 310 18.03 17.28 -0.58
CA SER A 310 19.27 17.50 0.17
C SER A 310 19.82 16.22 0.82
N VAL A 311 19.00 15.16 0.87
CA VAL A 311 19.29 13.88 1.53
C VAL A 311 19.39 12.72 0.54
N VAL A 312 18.48 12.63 -0.44
CA VAL A 312 18.42 11.57 -1.46
C VAL A 312 18.25 12.16 -2.86
N SER A 313 19.00 11.65 -3.85
CA SER A 313 19.02 12.21 -5.21
C SER A 313 17.82 11.83 -6.06
N ASP A 314 17.34 10.59 -5.94
CA ASP A 314 16.40 10.00 -6.90
C ASP A 314 15.17 9.42 -6.20
N PHE A 315 14.01 10.00 -6.49
CA PHE A 315 12.70 9.51 -6.03
C PHE A 315 11.58 9.98 -6.97
N GLY A 316 10.44 9.30 -6.91
CA GLY A 316 9.17 9.76 -7.46
C GLY A 316 8.25 10.34 -6.37
N VAL A 317 7.13 10.93 -6.77
CA VAL A 317 6.16 11.52 -5.82
C VAL A 317 4.89 10.69 -5.70
N ALA A 318 4.23 10.82 -4.57
CA ALA A 318 2.91 10.26 -4.30
C ALA A 318 2.19 11.15 -3.28
N THR A 319 0.92 10.82 -2.99
CA THR A 319 0.24 11.23 -1.75
C THR A 319 0.76 10.44 -0.55
N GLU A 320 0.38 10.82 0.67
CA GLU A 320 0.75 10.08 1.89
C GLU A 320 0.15 8.67 1.95
N CYS A 321 -1.06 8.50 1.45
CA CYS A 321 -1.79 7.23 1.45
C CYS A 321 -2.69 7.17 0.21
N GLY A 322 -3.43 6.07 0.05
CA GLY A 322 -4.53 5.99 -0.91
C GLY A 322 -5.58 7.09 -0.66
N MET A 323 -6.26 7.53 -1.71
CA MET A 323 -7.15 8.69 -1.69
C MET A 323 -8.63 8.31 -1.56
N GLY A 324 -8.97 7.07 -1.22
CA GLY A 324 -10.36 6.59 -1.16
C GLY A 324 -11.29 7.40 -0.23
N ARG A 325 -10.73 8.06 0.78
CA ARG A 325 -11.46 8.93 1.73
C ARG A 325 -11.18 10.42 1.54
N THR A 326 -10.38 10.77 0.55
CA THR A 326 -10.12 12.16 0.17
C THR A 326 -11.38 12.72 -0.50
N PRO A 327 -11.83 13.95 -0.16
CA PRO A 327 -12.92 14.59 -0.87
C PRO A 327 -12.65 14.65 -2.38
N ALA A 328 -13.62 14.28 -3.21
CA ALA A 328 -13.42 14.15 -4.66
C ALA A 328 -13.02 15.48 -5.33
N GLU A 329 -13.40 16.62 -4.73
CA GLU A 329 -13.03 17.97 -5.15
C GLU A 329 -11.54 18.28 -4.99
N GLU A 330 -10.82 17.54 -4.14
CA GLU A 330 -9.38 17.74 -3.94
C GLU A 330 -8.53 17.02 -5.01
N LEU A 331 -9.09 15.98 -5.65
CA LEU A 331 -8.37 15.16 -6.64
C LEU A 331 -7.77 15.99 -7.80
N PRO A 332 -8.49 16.97 -8.42
CA PRO A 332 -7.89 17.82 -9.45
C PRO A 332 -6.63 18.55 -8.98
N SER A 333 -6.64 19.08 -7.74
CA SER A 333 -5.47 19.76 -7.17
C SER A 333 -4.30 18.79 -6.96
N ILE A 334 -4.56 17.60 -6.42
CA ILE A 334 -3.54 16.57 -6.21
C ILE A 334 -2.88 16.16 -7.54
N LEU A 335 -3.68 15.92 -8.58
CA LEU A 335 -3.17 15.51 -9.89
C LEU A 335 -2.37 16.63 -10.58
N GLU A 336 -2.84 17.87 -10.49
CA GLU A 336 -2.13 19.03 -11.02
C GLU A 336 -0.77 19.22 -10.33
N ILE A 337 -0.74 19.20 -8.99
CA ILE A 337 0.50 19.32 -8.22
C ILE A 337 1.44 18.18 -8.60
N SER A 338 0.96 16.93 -8.61
CA SER A 338 1.75 15.75 -8.97
C SER A 338 2.40 15.92 -10.35
N ARG A 339 1.66 16.45 -11.34
CA ARG A 339 2.17 16.74 -12.68
C ARG A 339 3.22 17.85 -12.67
N ASN A 340 2.98 18.93 -11.93
CA ASN A 340 3.82 20.13 -11.87
C ASN A 340 5.17 19.91 -11.17
N VAL A 341 5.26 18.88 -10.32
CA VAL A 341 6.46 18.58 -9.53
C VAL A 341 7.18 17.30 -9.94
N SER A 342 6.70 16.59 -10.98
CA SER A 342 7.33 15.37 -11.46
C SER A 342 7.61 15.37 -12.97
N SER A 343 8.67 14.68 -13.36
CA SER A 343 8.97 14.37 -14.76
C SER A 343 8.33 13.04 -15.19
N PRO A 344 8.13 12.81 -16.50
CA PRO A 344 7.83 11.49 -17.04
C PRO A 344 8.85 10.41 -16.62
N VAL A 345 8.43 9.15 -16.67
CA VAL A 345 9.24 7.94 -16.36
C VAL A 345 9.72 7.19 -17.59
N PHE A 346 9.32 7.64 -18.79
CA PHE A 346 9.69 7.08 -20.10
C PHE A 346 10.14 8.18 -21.05
#